data_AF-A0A344L9M6-F1
#
_entry.id   AF-A0A344L9M6-F1
#
_cell.length_a   1.000
_cell.length_b   1.000
_cell.length_c   1.000
_cell.angle_alpha   90.00
_cell.angle_beta   90.00
_cell.angle_gamma   90.00
#
_symmetry.space_group_name_H-M   'P 1'
#
loop_
_entity.id
_entity.type
_entity.pdbx_description
1 polymer ?
#
loop_
_entity_poly.entity_id
_entity_poly.type
_entity_poly.pdbx_seq_one_letter_code
_entity_poly.pdbx_strand_id
1 'polypeptide(L)' 'MRQLLPPLTVLSSYPPSGGLQLHSLTEISSYTCDFCLEYAESAMVATAADALVCPGCYARARVPGRGGRS' A
#
# COMPACT_ATOMS: atom_id res chain seq x y z
N MET A 1 5.89 9.13 -17.37
CA MET A 1 6.33 10.17 -16.41
C MET A 1 6.58 9.46 -15.08
N ARG A 2 7.84 9.28 -14.65
CA ARG A 2 8.16 8.68 -13.34
C ARG A 2 8.08 9.82 -12.32
N GLN A 3 6.96 9.92 -11.60
CA GLN A 3 6.90 10.82 -10.45
C GLN A 3 7.96 10.35 -9.45
N LEU A 4 9.00 11.16 -9.24
CA LEU A 4 9.85 11.02 -8.07
C LEU A 4 8.99 11.40 -6.87
N LEU A 5 8.41 10.40 -6.20
CA LEU A 5 7.84 10.61 -4.88
C LEU A 5 8.93 11.24 -3.99
N PRO A 6 8.62 12.25 -3.16
CA PRO A 6 9.54 12.64 -2.10
C PRO A 6 9.94 11.38 -1.31
N PRO A 7 11.17 11.30 -0.79
CA PRO A 7 11.63 10.12 -0.06
C PRO A 7 10.63 9.81 1.04
N LEU A 8 9.83 8.75 0.82
CA LEU A 8 8.78 8.34 1.73
C LEU A 8 9.46 7.96 3.04
N THR A 9 9.39 8.86 4.02
CA THR A 9 10.03 8.60 5.30
C THR A 9 9.13 7.65 6.06
N VAL A 10 9.55 6.39 6.10
CA VAL A 10 8.85 5.33 6.84
C VAL A 10 9.08 5.57 8.33
N LEU A 11 7.99 5.85 9.05
CA LEU A 11 8.00 6.02 10.49
C LEU A 11 8.11 4.66 11.20
N SER A 12 7.36 3.67 10.72
CA SER A 12 7.35 2.32 11.27
C SER A 12 6.92 1.30 10.23
N SER A 13 7.34 0.05 10.42
CA SER A 13 6.95 -1.08 9.56
C SER A 13 6.34 -2.17 10.43
N TYR A 14 5.21 -2.72 9.97
CA TYR A 14 4.53 -3.82 10.64
C TYR A 14 5.06 -5.17 10.13
N PRO A 15 4.87 -6.28 10.89
CA PRO A 15 5.29 -7.60 10.44
C PRO A 15 4.67 -7.96 9.09
N PRO A 16 5.43 -8.59 8.18
CA PRO A 16 4.94 -8.99 6.87
C PRO A 16 3.83 -10.05 7.01
N SER A 17 2.87 -10.02 6.10
CA SER A 17 1.73 -10.94 6.06
C SER A 17 1.30 -11.17 4.62
N GLY A 18 1.25 -12.43 4.19
CA GLY A 18 0.82 -12.79 2.83
C GLY A 18 1.69 -12.19 1.71
N GLY A 19 2.99 -12.02 1.95
CA GLY A 19 3.92 -11.41 0.97
C GLY A 19 3.84 -9.88 0.88
N LEU A 20 3.04 -9.24 1.74
CA LEU A 20 2.90 -7.79 1.85
C LEU A 20 3.49 -7.29 3.17
N GLN A 21 4.16 -6.15 3.15
CA GLN A 21 4.59 -5.45 4.35
C GLN A 21 3.94 -4.07 4.43
N LEU A 22 3.26 -3.76 5.55
CA LEU A 22 2.63 -2.46 5.76
C LEU A 22 3.61 -1.50 6.44
N HIS A 23 3.65 -0.26 5.95
CA HIS A 23 4.47 0.83 6.48
C HIS A 23 3.57 2.00 6.87
N SER A 24 3.89 2.62 8.02
CA SER A 24 3.40 3.94 8.38
C SER A 24 4.39 4.97 7.87
N LEU A 25 3.90 6.06 7.29
CA LEU A 25 4.67 7.18 6.79
C LEU A 25 4.63 8.34 7.79
N THR A 26 5.65 9.20 7.78
CA THR A 26 5.67 10.42 8.60
C THR A 26 4.68 11.47 8.10
N GLU A 27 4.35 11.43 6.82
CA GLU A 27 3.46 12.38 6.14
C GLU A 27 2.49 11.62 5.24
N ILE A 28 1.38 12.27 4.90
CA ILE A 28 0.46 11.76 3.90
C ILE A 28 1.19 11.79 2.55
N SER A 29 1.27 10.63 1.90
CA SER A 29 1.82 10.52 0.57
C SER A 29 0.75 10.13 -0.43
N SER A 30 0.94 10.59 -1.66
CA SER A 30 0.12 10.21 -2.78
C SER A 30 0.84 9.28 -3.74
N TYR A 31 0.18 8.19 -4.11
CA TYR A 31 0.74 7.15 -4.98
C TYR A 31 -0.37 6.40 -5.72
N THR A 32 -0.01 5.76 -6.82
CA THR A 32 -0.92 4.83 -7.51
C THR A 32 -0.78 3.44 -6.90
N CYS A 33 -1.91 2.82 -6.57
CA CYS A 33 -1.94 1.44 -6.10
C CYS A 33 -1.80 0.48 -7.28
N ASP A 34 -0.80 -0.39 -7.28
CA ASP A 34 -0.58 -1.37 -8.35
C ASP A 34 -1.65 -2.48 -8.40
N PHE A 35 -2.49 -2.61 -7.37
CA PHE A 35 -3.54 -3.62 -7.29
C PHE A 35 -4.90 -3.15 -7.83
N CYS A 36 -5.30 -1.92 -7.49
CA CYS A 36 -6.59 -1.37 -7.94
C CYS A 36 -6.44 -0.28 -9.00
N LEU A 37 -5.21 0.15 -9.32
CA LEU A 37 -4.88 1.22 -10.26
C LEU A 37 -5.44 2.60 -9.91
N GLU A 38 -6.09 2.71 -8.75
CA GLU A 38 -6.61 3.97 -8.21
C GLU A 38 -5.49 4.79 -7.55
N TYR A 39 -5.67 6.11 -7.59
CA TYR A 39 -4.85 7.05 -6.84
C TYR A 39 -5.21 6.97 -5.35
N ALA A 40 -4.20 6.82 -4.50
CA ALA A 40 -4.34 6.77 -3.07
C ALA A 40 -3.58 7.93 -2.43
N GLU A 41 -4.20 8.56 -1.44
CA GLU A 41 -3.57 9.57 -0.58
C GLU A 41 -3.66 9.06 0.86
N SER A 42 -2.53 8.68 1.46
CA SER A 42 -2.51 8.05 2.77
C SER A 42 -1.17 8.17 3.49
N ALA A 43 -1.21 8.18 4.82
CA ALA A 43 -0.04 7.99 5.68
C ALA A 43 0.32 6.50 5.88
N MET A 44 -0.32 5.59 5.15
CA MET A 44 0.00 4.17 5.15
C MET A 44 0.14 3.64 3.73
N VAL A 45 1.08 2.73 3.53
CA VAL A 45 1.30 2.03 2.26
C VAL A 45 1.79 0.63 2.54
N ALA A 46 1.28 -0.36 1.81
CA ALA A 46 1.84 -1.71 1.82
C ALA A 46 2.75 -1.90 0.60
N THR A 47 3.83 -2.66 0.76
CA THR A 47 4.75 -2.99 -0.32
C THR A 47 4.78 -4.50 -0.57
N ALA A 48 4.92 -4.90 -1.83
CA ALA A 48 5.22 -6.27 -2.25
C ALA A 48 6.27 -6.25 -3.37
N ALA A 49 7.49 -6.72 -3.09
CA ALA A 49 8.65 -6.66 -3.98
C ALA A 49 8.92 -5.24 -4.51
N ASP A 50 8.23 -4.82 -5.57
CA ASP A 50 8.34 -3.50 -6.23
C ASP A 50 6.97 -2.82 -6.45
N ALA A 51 5.91 -3.30 -5.80
CA ALA A 51 4.55 -2.78 -5.93
C ALA A 51 4.12 -2.00 -4.68
N LEU A 52 3.39 -0.90 -4.89
CA LEU A 52 2.71 -0.13 -3.85
C LEU A 52 1.24 -0.54 -3.78
N VAL A 53 0.78 -0.86 -2.58
CA VAL A 53 -0.57 -1.37 -2.32
C VAL A 53 -1.25 -0.46 -1.29
N CYS A 54 -2.41 0.07 -1.65
CA CYS A 54 -3.17 0.93 -0.76
C CYS A 54 -3.69 0.16 0.47
N PRO A 55 -4.00 0.84 1.59
CA PRO A 55 -4.51 0.19 2.80
C PRO A 55 -5.78 -0.64 2.56
N GLY A 56 -6.64 -0.22 1.62
CA GLY A 56 -7.85 -0.95 1.24
C GLY A 56 -7.57 -2.29 0.58
N CYS A 57 -6.67 -2.33 -0.40
CA CYS A 57 -6.24 -3.58 -1.06
C CYS A 57 -5.49 -4.49 -0.10
N TYR A 58 -4.64 -3.91 0.76
CA TYR A 58 -3.95 -4.65 1.81
C TYR A 58 -4.93 -5.33 2.80
N ALA A 59 -5.96 -4.60 3.26
CA ALA A 59 -6.97 -5.16 4.14
C ALA A 59 -7.75 -6.31 3.48
N ARG A 60 -8.07 -6.19 2.18
CA ARG A 60 -8.73 -7.25 1.40
C ARG A 60 -7.83 -8.48 1.25
N ALA A 61 -6.52 -8.30 1.03
CA ALA A 61 -5.56 -9.39 0.91
C ALA A 61 -5.37 -10.18 2.22
N ARG A 62 -5.52 -9.51 3.38
CA ARG A 62 -5.45 -10.14 4.71
C ARG A 62 -6.68 -10.95 5.11
N VAL A 63 -7.80 -10.80 4.41
CA VAL A 63 -9.02 -11.57 4.66
C VAL A 63 -9.13 -12.66 3.60
N PRO A 64 -8.65 -13.90 3.86
CA PRO A 64 -8.86 -15.00 2.94
C PRO A 64 -10.36 -15.36 2.98
N GLY A 65 -11.18 -14.76 2.10
CA GLY A 65 -12.59 -15.16 2.00
C GLY A 65 -13.64 -14.13 1.59
N ARG A 66 -13.32 -12.99 0.98
CA ARG A 66 -14.33 -12.25 0.19
C ARG A 66 -13.78 -11.83 -1.15
N GLY A 67 -13.87 -12.75 -2.11
CA GLY A 67 -13.88 -12.37 -3.52
C GLY A 67 -15.00 -11.37 -3.76
N GLY A 68 -14.63 -10.11 -3.99
CA GLY A 68 -15.54 -9.08 -4.48
C GLY A 68 -15.48 -9.08 -5.99
N ARG A 69 -16.27 -9.96 -6.62
CA ARG A 69 -16.83 -9.72 -7.94
C ARG A 69 -18.11 -8.94 -7.69
N SER A 70 -18.16 -7.67 -8.12
CA SER A 70 -19.34 -6.88 -8.47
C SER A 70 -18.86 -5.53 -9.00
#